data_AF-A0A418RIZ2-F1
#
_entry.id   AF-A0A418RIZ2-F1
#
_cell.length_a   1.000
_cell.length_b   1.000
_cell.length_c   1.000
_cell.angle_alpha   90.00
_cell.angle_beta   90.00
_cell.angle_gamma   90.00
#
_symmetry.space_group_name_H-M   'P 1'
#
loop_
_entity.id
_entity.type
_entity.pdbx_description
1 polymer ?
#
loop_
_entity_poly.entity_id
_entity_poly.type
_entity_poly.pdbx_seq_one_letter_code
_entity_poly.pdbx_strand_id
1 'polypeptide(L)'
;MAYTEFKHKHNFAVWAGARAAQRGFTNVELLRDALDQCGITDFSKDLNLINNVNDFNINHKEWCESICAYLNEKGVQKVTYGRAAKLIAVYLKSIIVLPNIHTPQASFIHPPIDRILLQNLSKQSSVTKENKKLLKNTNWTELDEVNYLNIISVILAIIGTEPNWKIEEFWTITND
;
A
#
# COMPACT_ATOMS: atom_id res chain seq x y z
N MET A 1 5.46 -22.16 -19.05
CA MET A 1 5.26 -20.79 -19.56
C MET A 1 6.61 -20.17 -19.82
N ALA A 2 6.76 -19.40 -20.90
CA ALA A 2 7.97 -18.62 -21.14
C ALA A 2 8.11 -17.51 -20.09
N TYR A 3 9.35 -17.19 -19.70
CA TYR A 3 9.63 -16.06 -18.82
C TYR A 3 9.43 -14.74 -19.58
N THR A 4 8.65 -13.83 -19.02
CA THR A 4 8.30 -12.54 -19.66
C THR A 4 8.77 -11.36 -18.82
N GLU A 5 8.84 -10.17 -19.43
CA GLU A 5 9.12 -8.92 -18.70
C GLU A 5 8.13 -8.69 -17.55
N PHE A 6 6.83 -8.95 -17.79
CA PHE A 6 5.82 -8.90 -16.74
C PHE A 6 6.17 -9.86 -15.60
N LYS A 7 6.52 -11.12 -15.90
CA LYS A 7 6.88 -12.09 -14.86
C LYS A 7 8.14 -11.67 -14.08
N HIS A 8 9.11 -11.05 -14.75
CA HIS A 8 10.31 -10.49 -14.11
C HIS A 8 9.93 -9.41 -13.07
N LYS A 9 9.15 -8.41 -13.48
CA LYS A 9 8.69 -7.32 -12.60
C LYS A 9 7.78 -7.82 -11.47
N HIS A 10 6.83 -8.68 -11.80
CA HIS A 10 5.89 -9.26 -10.86
C HIS A 10 6.60 -10.07 -9.76
N ASN A 11 7.58 -10.91 -10.11
CA ASN A 11 8.33 -11.67 -9.11
C ASN A 11 9.05 -10.76 -8.10
N PHE A 12 9.66 -9.66 -8.56
CA PHE A 12 10.28 -8.68 -7.68
C PHE A 12 9.25 -7.96 -6.81
N ALA A 13 8.15 -7.49 -7.40
CA ALA A 13 7.09 -6.77 -6.71
C ALA A 13 6.43 -7.62 -5.61
N VAL A 14 6.16 -8.89 -5.89
CA VAL A 14 5.66 -9.87 -4.90
C VAL A 14 6.66 -10.03 -3.76
N TRP A 15 7.93 -10.27 -4.07
CA TRP A 15 8.96 -10.46 -3.05
C TRP A 15 9.08 -9.21 -2.15
N ALA A 16 9.15 -8.01 -2.75
CA ALA A 16 9.25 -6.76 -2.02
C ALA A 16 8.02 -6.52 -1.12
N GLY A 17 6.81 -6.70 -1.66
CA GLY A 17 5.56 -6.51 -0.93
C GLY A 17 5.41 -7.50 0.22
N ALA A 18 5.67 -8.79 -0.05
CA ALA A 18 5.62 -9.82 0.98
C ALA A 18 6.59 -9.50 2.12
N ARG A 19 7.85 -9.17 1.82
CA ARG A 19 8.86 -8.83 2.85
C ARG A 19 8.49 -7.59 3.66
N ALA A 20 7.88 -6.59 3.03
CA ALA A 20 7.41 -5.39 3.72
C ALA A 20 6.26 -5.67 4.72
N ALA A 21 5.37 -6.62 4.40
CA ALA A 21 4.23 -6.96 5.25
C ALA A 21 4.51 -8.10 6.27
N GLN A 22 5.53 -8.94 6.03
CA GLN A 22 5.73 -10.22 6.72
C GLN A 22 6.04 -10.12 8.22
N ARG A 23 6.76 -9.08 8.66
CA ARG A 23 7.43 -9.09 9.98
C ARG A 23 6.45 -9.39 11.11
N GLY A 24 6.70 -10.50 11.81
CA GLY A 24 5.91 -10.96 12.96
C GLY A 24 4.46 -11.38 12.63
N PHE A 25 4.18 -11.78 11.38
CA PHE A 25 2.83 -12.05 10.90
C PHE A 25 2.67 -13.44 10.28
N THR A 26 3.23 -13.65 9.10
CA THR A 26 3.09 -14.90 8.34
C THR A 26 4.35 -15.16 7.49
N ASN A 27 4.28 -16.04 6.49
CA ASN A 27 5.38 -16.33 5.57
C ASN A 27 5.18 -15.70 4.19
N VAL A 28 6.25 -15.66 3.39
CA VAL A 28 6.25 -15.05 2.06
C VAL A 28 5.34 -15.79 1.09
N GLU A 29 5.24 -17.12 1.21
CA GLU A 29 4.45 -17.96 0.30
C GLU A 29 2.96 -17.64 0.41
N LEU A 30 2.43 -17.55 1.63
CA LEU A 30 1.03 -17.19 1.87
C LEU A 30 0.71 -15.76 1.40
N LEU A 31 1.65 -14.81 1.56
CA LEU A 31 1.45 -13.43 1.08
C LEU A 31 1.49 -13.34 -0.44
N ARG A 32 2.37 -14.10 -1.10
CA ARG A 32 2.35 -14.25 -2.57
C ARG A 32 1.01 -14.80 -3.00
N ASP A 33 0.58 -15.91 -2.43
CA ASP A 33 -0.65 -16.58 -2.87
C ASP A 33 -1.87 -15.68 -2.66
N ALA A 34 -1.94 -14.95 -1.54
CA ALA A 34 -3.00 -13.97 -1.30
C ALA A 34 -3.02 -12.86 -2.36
N LEU A 35 -1.85 -12.37 -2.77
CA LEU A 35 -1.71 -11.33 -3.80
C LEU A 35 -2.11 -11.87 -5.19
N ASP A 36 -1.67 -13.08 -5.53
CA ASP A 36 -1.99 -13.70 -6.82
C ASP A 36 -3.50 -13.99 -6.96
N GLN A 37 -4.19 -14.24 -5.85
CA GLN A 37 -5.64 -14.53 -5.83
C GLN A 37 -6.53 -13.29 -5.71
N CYS A 38 -6.00 -12.13 -5.29
CA CYS A 38 -6.85 -10.96 -5.03
C CYS A 38 -7.26 -10.17 -6.28
N GLY A 39 -6.82 -10.56 -7.48
CA GLY A 39 -7.18 -9.91 -8.75
C GLY A 39 -6.33 -8.70 -9.13
N ILE A 40 -5.43 -8.24 -8.25
CA ILE A 40 -4.54 -7.10 -8.51
C ILE A 40 -3.64 -7.28 -9.74
N THR A 41 -3.37 -8.53 -10.13
CA THR A 41 -2.50 -8.80 -11.28
C THR A 41 -3.09 -8.31 -12.59
N ASP A 42 -4.42 -8.26 -12.71
CA ASP A 42 -5.10 -7.81 -13.93
C ASP A 42 -4.88 -6.31 -14.14
N PHE A 43 -5.05 -5.50 -13.09
CA PHE A 43 -4.70 -4.08 -13.12
C PHE A 43 -3.20 -3.87 -13.43
N SER A 44 -2.31 -4.69 -12.88
CA SER A 44 -0.87 -4.55 -13.16
C SER A 44 -0.46 -4.96 -14.59
N LYS A 45 -1.31 -5.68 -15.33
CA LYS A 45 -1.11 -6.04 -16.74
C LYS A 45 -1.72 -5.01 -17.68
N ASP A 46 -2.87 -4.45 -17.30
CA ASP A 46 -3.57 -3.43 -18.07
C ASP A 46 -4.03 -2.27 -17.17
N LEU A 47 -3.27 -1.18 -17.23
CA LEU A 47 -3.53 0.03 -16.45
C LEU A 47 -4.82 0.74 -16.87
N ASN A 48 -5.36 0.45 -18.07
CA ASN A 48 -6.59 1.08 -18.55
C ASN A 48 -7.85 0.53 -17.86
N LEU A 49 -7.72 -0.54 -17.07
CA LEU A 49 -8.81 -1.06 -16.26
C LEU A 49 -9.24 -0.10 -15.15
N ILE A 50 -8.32 0.77 -14.69
CA ILE A 50 -8.60 1.75 -13.62
C ILE A 50 -7.97 3.09 -14.02
N ASN A 51 -8.81 4.07 -14.34
CA ASN A 51 -8.36 5.36 -14.88
C ASN A 51 -8.66 6.54 -13.95
N ASN A 52 -9.28 6.30 -12.79
CA ASN A 52 -9.58 7.35 -11.82
C ASN A 52 -9.46 6.84 -10.37
N VAL A 53 -9.37 7.79 -9.45
CA VAL A 53 -9.19 7.54 -8.02
C VAL A 53 -10.35 6.81 -7.36
N ASN A 54 -11.59 7.02 -7.82
CA ASN A 54 -12.76 6.38 -7.21
C ASN A 54 -12.77 4.88 -7.52
N ASP A 55 -12.54 4.52 -8.78
CA ASP A 55 -12.44 3.12 -9.20
C ASP A 55 -11.25 2.44 -8.52
N PHE A 56 -10.12 3.16 -8.36
CA PHE A 56 -8.97 2.65 -7.61
C PHE A 56 -9.32 2.35 -6.15
N ASN A 57 -10.04 3.25 -5.47
CA ASN A 57 -10.42 3.05 -4.07
C ASN A 57 -11.35 1.85 -3.87
N ILE A 58 -12.28 1.63 -4.81
CA ILE A 58 -13.17 0.44 -4.82
C ILE A 58 -12.33 -0.82 -4.99
N ASN A 59 -11.49 -0.89 -6.02
CA ASN A 59 -10.64 -2.04 -6.29
C ASN A 59 -9.64 -2.30 -5.15
N HIS A 60 -9.02 -1.26 -4.60
CA HIS A 60 -8.11 -1.36 -3.46
C HIS A 60 -8.80 -2.02 -2.26
N LYS A 61 -10.05 -1.62 -1.98
CA LYS A 61 -10.85 -2.23 -0.92
C LYS A 61 -11.07 -3.71 -1.19
N GLU A 62 -11.56 -4.06 -2.38
CA GLU A 62 -11.80 -5.45 -2.77
C GLU A 62 -10.54 -6.32 -2.69
N TRP A 63 -9.39 -5.80 -3.14
CA TRP A 63 -8.11 -6.49 -3.03
C TRP A 63 -7.70 -6.71 -1.58
N CYS A 64 -7.86 -5.70 -0.72
CA CYS A 64 -7.53 -5.82 0.71
C CYS A 64 -8.43 -6.85 1.41
N GLU A 65 -9.74 -6.80 1.15
CA GLU A 65 -10.71 -7.73 1.70
C GLU A 65 -10.44 -9.16 1.23
N SER A 66 -10.13 -9.36 -0.06
CA SER A 66 -9.78 -10.66 -0.63
C SER A 66 -8.50 -11.24 -0.01
N ILE A 67 -7.45 -10.43 0.16
CA ILE A 67 -6.22 -10.84 0.87
C ILE A 67 -6.54 -11.26 2.31
N CYS A 68 -7.35 -10.46 3.01
CA CYS A 68 -7.70 -10.76 4.39
C CYS A 68 -8.51 -12.06 4.50
N ALA A 69 -9.50 -12.25 3.62
CA ALA A 69 -10.31 -13.46 3.56
C ALA A 69 -9.43 -14.69 3.29
N TYR A 70 -8.55 -14.62 2.29
CA TYR A 70 -7.62 -15.70 1.96
C TYR A 70 -6.74 -16.09 3.15
N LEU A 71 -6.10 -15.11 3.80
CA LEU A 71 -5.20 -15.38 4.92
C LEU A 71 -5.94 -15.94 6.14
N ASN A 72 -7.16 -15.46 6.41
CA ASN A 72 -8.02 -16.00 7.47
C ASN A 72 -8.41 -17.45 7.18
N GLU A 73 -8.77 -17.77 5.94
CA GLU A 73 -9.08 -19.15 5.51
C GLU A 73 -7.87 -20.08 5.71
N LYS A 74 -6.65 -19.58 5.49
CA LYS A 74 -5.40 -20.31 5.78
C LYS A 74 -5.01 -20.34 7.26
N GLY A 75 -5.85 -19.84 8.16
CA GLY A 75 -5.64 -19.88 9.62
C GLY A 75 -4.61 -18.88 10.15
N VAL A 76 -4.21 -17.89 9.34
CA VAL A 76 -3.25 -16.86 9.76
C VAL A 76 -3.87 -15.99 10.84
N GLN A 77 -3.12 -15.76 11.93
CA GLN A 77 -3.55 -14.91 13.03
C GLN A 77 -3.13 -13.45 12.79
N LYS A 78 -3.85 -12.50 13.41
CA LYS A 78 -3.55 -11.05 13.33
C LYS A 78 -3.57 -10.50 11.89
N VAL A 79 -4.47 -11.04 11.07
CA VAL A 79 -4.77 -10.48 9.74
C VAL A 79 -5.49 -9.17 9.92
N THR A 80 -4.99 -8.11 9.27
CA THR A 80 -5.54 -6.76 9.38
C THR A 80 -5.51 -6.07 8.02
N TYR A 81 -6.40 -5.10 7.84
CA TYR A 81 -6.50 -4.33 6.61
C TYR A 81 -5.17 -3.60 6.31
N GLY A 82 -4.54 -3.01 7.33
CA GLY A 82 -3.26 -2.32 7.17
C GLY A 82 -2.13 -3.21 6.64
N ARG A 83 -2.13 -4.51 6.96
CA ARG A 83 -1.16 -5.47 6.41
C ARG A 83 -1.44 -5.80 4.95
N ALA A 84 -2.70 -6.01 4.59
CA ALA A 84 -3.11 -6.22 3.21
C ALA A 84 -2.80 -4.97 2.35
N ALA A 85 -3.14 -3.79 2.84
CA ALA A 85 -2.86 -2.53 2.16
C ALA A 85 -1.36 -2.27 2.00
N LYS A 86 -0.52 -2.59 2.99
CA LYS A 86 0.94 -2.50 2.86
C LYS A 86 1.48 -3.42 1.77
N LEU A 87 0.98 -4.66 1.70
CA LEU A 87 1.35 -5.63 0.67
C LEU A 87 0.99 -5.10 -0.73
N ILE A 88 -0.25 -4.63 -0.92
CA ILE A 88 -0.74 -4.03 -2.17
C ILE A 88 0.08 -2.81 -2.57
N ALA A 89 0.27 -1.85 -1.65
CA ALA A 89 0.93 -0.60 -1.95
C ALA A 89 2.39 -0.81 -2.39
N VAL A 90 3.13 -1.72 -1.73
CA VAL A 90 4.52 -2.02 -2.13
C VAL A 90 4.58 -2.77 -3.46
N TYR A 91 3.62 -3.68 -3.72
CA TYR A 91 3.51 -4.35 -5.01
C TYR A 91 3.28 -3.35 -6.15
N LEU A 92 2.24 -2.52 -6.04
CA LEU A 92 1.89 -1.52 -7.05
C LEU A 92 2.98 -0.46 -7.21
N LYS A 93 3.62 -0.05 -6.12
CA LYS A 93 4.78 0.84 -6.18
C LYS A 93 5.88 0.25 -7.05
N SER A 94 6.19 -1.04 -6.84
CA SER A 94 7.30 -1.70 -7.53
C SER A 94 7.03 -1.94 -9.01
N ILE A 95 5.79 -2.27 -9.38
CA ILE A 95 5.44 -2.66 -10.76
C ILE A 95 4.83 -1.52 -11.61
N ILE A 96 4.27 -0.48 -10.98
CA ILE A 96 3.59 0.64 -11.67
C ILE A 96 4.27 1.97 -11.40
N VAL A 97 4.39 2.37 -10.12
CA VAL A 97 4.83 3.72 -9.76
C VAL A 97 6.30 3.95 -10.12
N LEU A 98 7.20 3.09 -9.63
CA LEU A 98 8.65 3.25 -9.85
C LEU A 98 9.03 3.17 -11.34
N PRO A 99 8.47 2.26 -12.15
CA PRO A 99 8.78 2.22 -13.58
C PRO A 99 8.31 3.46 -14.35
N ASN A 100 7.21 4.11 -13.94
CA ASN A 100 6.73 5.31 -14.61
C ASN A 100 5.84 6.20 -13.71
N ILE A 101 6.49 7.14 -13.01
CA ILE A 101 5.83 8.09 -12.09
C ILE A 101 4.91 9.12 -12.77
N HIS A 102 4.99 9.26 -14.10
CA HIS A 102 4.25 10.25 -14.88
C HIS A 102 2.90 9.73 -15.40
N THR A 103 2.57 8.47 -15.13
CA THR A 103 1.25 7.91 -15.48
C THR A 103 0.15 8.50 -14.60
N PRO A 104 -1.08 8.66 -15.13
CA PRO A 104 -2.24 9.01 -14.31
C PRO A 104 -2.42 8.05 -13.12
N GLN A 105 -2.23 6.75 -13.34
CA GLN A 105 -2.36 5.70 -12.33
C GLN A 105 -1.37 5.87 -11.18
N ALA A 106 -0.11 6.20 -11.49
CA ALA A 106 0.88 6.47 -10.45
C ALA A 106 0.45 7.61 -9.51
N SER A 107 -0.34 8.57 -10.00
CA SER A 107 -0.74 9.74 -9.19
C SER A 107 -1.70 9.41 -8.05
N PHE A 108 -2.53 8.37 -8.18
CA PHE A 108 -3.56 8.04 -7.20
C PHE A 108 -3.33 6.72 -6.44
N ILE A 109 -2.34 5.91 -6.83
CA ILE A 109 -1.97 4.71 -6.05
C ILE A 109 -1.60 5.12 -4.62
N HIS A 110 -2.19 4.43 -3.63
CA HIS A 110 -1.89 4.69 -2.22
C HIS A 110 -0.40 4.45 -1.92
N PRO A 111 0.26 5.37 -1.18
CA PRO A 111 1.63 5.17 -0.77
C PRO A 111 1.69 4.09 0.31
N PRO A 112 2.79 3.33 0.42
CA PRO A 112 2.89 2.31 1.45
C PRO A 112 2.96 2.95 2.84
N ILE A 113 1.98 2.71 3.70
CA ILE A 113 1.99 3.28 5.06
C ILE A 113 2.94 2.49 5.97
N ASP A 114 3.80 3.16 6.73
CA ASP A 114 4.55 2.55 7.83
C ASP A 114 4.83 3.54 8.94
N ARG A 115 5.46 3.04 10.00
CA ARG A 115 5.80 3.84 11.18
C ARG A 115 6.71 5.03 10.85
N ILE A 116 7.66 4.89 9.94
CA ILE A 116 8.61 5.96 9.62
C ILE A 116 7.84 7.11 8.96
N LEU A 117 7.03 6.81 7.95
CA LEU A 117 6.18 7.79 7.27
C LEU A 117 5.32 8.55 8.27
N LEU A 118 4.55 7.81 9.08
CA LEU A 118 3.59 8.38 10.01
C LEU A 118 4.27 9.25 11.07
N GLN A 119 5.44 8.81 11.58
CA GLN A 119 6.20 9.59 12.55
C GLN A 119 6.75 10.87 11.95
N ASN A 120 7.30 10.83 10.74
CA ASN A 120 7.87 12.01 10.10
C ASN A 120 6.79 13.00 9.65
N LEU A 121 5.63 12.52 9.19
CA LEU A 121 4.47 13.36 8.93
C LEU A 121 3.96 14.04 10.21
N SER A 122 3.94 13.34 11.34
CA SER A 122 3.51 13.93 12.62
C SER A 122 4.39 15.09 13.11
N LYS A 123 5.59 15.27 12.56
CA LYS A 123 6.50 16.37 12.90
C LYS A 123 6.29 17.61 12.04
N GLN A 124 5.58 17.51 10.91
CA GLN A 124 5.42 18.61 9.97
C GLN A 124 4.62 19.76 10.57
N SER A 125 5.05 21.00 10.30
CA SER A 125 4.38 22.21 10.81
C SER A 125 2.97 22.39 10.25
N SER A 126 2.75 21.93 9.02
CA SER A 126 1.45 21.96 8.31
C SER A 126 0.38 21.05 8.91
N VAL A 127 0.76 20.08 9.75
CA VAL A 127 -0.17 19.09 10.30
C VAL A 127 -0.80 19.59 11.60
N THR A 128 -2.13 19.53 11.68
CA THR A 128 -2.91 19.94 12.87
C THR A 128 -2.54 19.11 14.10
N LYS A 129 -2.73 19.66 15.30
CA LYS A 129 -2.43 18.96 16.56
C LYS A 129 -3.15 17.61 16.69
N GLU A 130 -4.39 17.54 16.21
CA GLU A 130 -5.19 16.32 16.19
C GLU A 130 -4.57 15.27 15.25
N ASN A 131 -4.27 15.65 14.00
CA ASN A 131 -3.66 14.76 13.03
C ASN A 131 -2.26 14.30 13.47
N LYS A 132 -1.48 15.16 14.14
CA LYS A 132 -0.20 14.76 14.74
C LYS A 132 -0.36 13.64 15.75
N LYS A 133 -1.37 13.73 16.63
CA LYS A 133 -1.67 12.70 17.63
C LYS A 133 -2.11 11.40 16.95
N LEU A 134 -3.00 11.49 15.95
CA LEU A 134 -3.46 10.34 15.16
C LEU A 134 -2.29 9.61 14.50
N LEU A 135 -1.48 10.32 13.71
CA LEU A 135 -0.34 9.74 12.98
C LEU A 135 0.68 9.12 13.92
N LYS A 136 1.04 9.81 15.02
CA LYS A 136 2.03 9.33 16.00
C LYS A 136 1.60 8.04 16.70
N ASN A 137 0.31 7.91 17.00
CA ASN A 137 -0.23 6.78 17.76
C ASN A 137 -0.69 5.62 16.87
N THR A 138 -0.70 5.80 15.56
CA THR A 138 -1.15 4.77 14.62
C THR A 138 -0.15 3.63 14.53
N ASN A 139 -0.63 2.41 14.78
CA ASN A 139 0.10 1.19 14.49
C ASN A 139 -0.43 0.58 13.19
N TRP A 140 0.29 0.79 12.08
CA TRP A 140 -0.19 0.40 10.74
C TRP A 140 -0.52 -1.10 10.62
N THR A 141 0.12 -1.96 11.42
CA THR A 141 -0.17 -3.41 11.40
C THR A 141 -1.49 -3.79 12.07
N GLU A 142 -2.15 -2.86 12.73
CA GLU A 142 -3.40 -3.05 13.49
C GLU A 142 -4.58 -2.28 12.89
N LEU A 143 -4.37 -1.60 11.75
CA LEU A 143 -5.43 -0.85 11.08
C LEU A 143 -6.52 -1.77 10.51
N ASP A 144 -7.77 -1.47 10.83
CA ASP A 144 -8.94 -1.89 10.05
C ASP A 144 -9.14 -0.95 8.85
N GLU A 145 -10.17 -1.23 8.04
CA GLU A 145 -10.51 -0.43 6.85
C GLU A 145 -10.77 1.03 7.20
N VAL A 146 -11.62 1.27 8.20
CA VAL A 146 -12.07 2.62 8.58
C VAL A 146 -10.89 3.47 9.02
N ASN A 147 -10.04 2.95 9.89
CA ASN A 147 -8.86 3.65 10.38
C ASN A 147 -7.81 3.83 9.28
N TYR A 148 -7.66 2.85 8.37
CA TYR A 148 -6.78 3.00 7.21
C TYR A 148 -7.23 4.15 6.31
N LEU A 149 -8.52 4.21 5.96
CA LEU A 149 -9.07 5.26 5.10
C LEU A 149 -9.01 6.65 5.76
N ASN A 150 -9.16 6.71 7.09
CA ASN A 150 -8.94 7.96 7.84
C ASN A 150 -7.48 8.44 7.69
N ILE A 151 -6.50 7.54 7.84
CA ILE A 151 -5.08 7.88 7.65
C ILE A 151 -4.78 8.31 6.21
N ILE A 152 -5.33 7.62 5.21
CA ILE A 152 -5.21 8.02 3.80
C ILE A 152 -5.78 9.42 3.61
N SER A 153 -6.96 9.72 4.14
CA SER A 153 -7.58 11.04 4.02
C SER A 153 -6.71 12.14 4.61
N VAL A 154 -6.08 11.90 5.77
CA VAL A 154 -5.11 12.83 6.38
C VAL A 154 -3.87 13.00 5.52
N ILE A 155 -3.33 11.92 4.96
CA ILE A 155 -2.19 11.96 4.05
C ILE A 155 -2.52 12.79 2.80
N LEU A 156 -3.65 12.53 2.15
CA LEU A 156 -4.08 13.26 0.95
C LEU A 156 -4.28 14.75 1.24
N ALA A 157 -4.81 15.11 2.41
CA ALA A 157 -4.94 16.51 2.82
C ALA A 157 -3.58 17.21 3.00
N ILE A 158 -2.52 16.48 3.36
CA ILE A 158 -1.15 17.02 3.47
C ILE A 158 -0.53 17.19 2.07
N ILE A 159 -0.76 16.23 1.17
CA ILE A 159 -0.25 16.23 -0.21
C ILE A 159 -0.93 17.32 -1.04
N GLY A 160 -2.22 17.56 -0.83
CA GLY A 160 -3.01 18.48 -1.64
C GLY A 160 -3.25 17.92 -3.05
N THR A 161 -2.84 18.67 -4.08
CA THR A 161 -3.04 18.30 -5.50
C THR A 161 -1.89 17.52 -6.10
N GLU A 162 -0.85 17.23 -5.32
CA GLU A 162 0.33 16.52 -5.76
C GLU A 162 0.05 15.00 -5.91
N PRO A 163 0.84 14.27 -6.72
CA PRO A 163 0.76 12.81 -6.80
C PRO A 163 0.99 12.14 -5.44
N ASN A 164 0.21 11.10 -5.14
CA ASN A 164 0.23 10.38 -3.86
C ASN A 164 1.63 9.88 -3.46
N TRP A 165 2.43 9.45 -4.43
CA TRP A 165 3.79 8.96 -4.17
C TRP A 165 4.73 10.02 -3.62
N LYS A 166 4.45 11.33 -3.79
CA LYS A 166 5.33 12.40 -3.29
C LYS A 166 5.42 12.46 -1.76
N ILE A 167 4.41 11.97 -1.03
CA ILE A 167 4.46 11.92 0.43
C ILE A 167 5.63 11.08 0.96
N GLU A 168 6.17 10.20 0.12
CA GLU A 168 7.32 9.39 0.48
C GLU A 168 8.61 10.21 0.63
N GLU A 169 8.61 11.52 0.32
CA GLU A 169 9.69 12.42 0.74
C GLU A 169 9.92 12.37 2.27
N PHE A 170 8.90 12.00 3.04
CA PHE A 170 8.97 11.84 4.49
C PHE A 170 9.44 10.44 4.94
N TRP A 171 9.89 9.57 4.03
CA TRP A 171 10.54 8.29 4.36
C TRP A 171 12.03 8.38 4.71
N THR A 172 12.55 9.58 4.91
CA THR A 172 13.95 9.78 5.33
C THR A 172 14.26 8.98 6.61
N ILE A 173 15.24 8.09 6.49
CA ILE A 173 15.71 7.20 7.57
C ILE A 173 16.65 7.96 8.52
N THR A 174 17.22 9.06 8.06
CA THR A 174 18.06 10.00 8.80
C THR A 174 17.30 11.30 9.02
N ASN A 175 17.40 11.87 10.23
CA ASN A 175 17.09 13.30 10.38
C ASN A 175 18.31 14.03 9.83
N ASP A 176 18.14 14.82 8.78
CA ASP A 176 19.09 15.90 8.49
C ASP A 176 18.92 17.02 9.53
#